data_AF-A0A921ZW26-F1
#
_entry.id   AF-A0A921ZW26-F1
#
_cell.length_a   1.000
_cell.length_b   1.000
_cell.length_c   1.000
_cell.angle_alpha   90.00
_cell.angle_beta   90.00
_cell.angle_gamma   90.00
#
_symmetry.space_group_name_H-M   'P 1'
#
loop_
_entity.id
_entity.type
_entity.pdbx_description
1 polymer ?
#
loop_
_entity_poly.entity_id
_entity_poly.type
_entity_poly.pdbx_seq_one_letter_code
_entity_poly.pdbx_strand_id
1 'polypeptide(L)' 'KHISPESPERRKLSVHVISVAEGGAGSDDGDQQADPHTCDTKPQPVKITDLVEFKARRRLYPQPAPFINIPRKGAHCKL' A
#
# COMPACT_ATOMS: atom_id res chain seq x y z
N LYS A 1 -0.29 1.54 19.29
CA LYS A 1 -1.27 0.60 18.69
C LYS A 1 -0.98 0.32 17.21
N HIS A 2 -1.15 1.25 16.27
CA HIS A 2 -1.13 0.91 14.83
C HIS A 2 0.25 0.84 14.14
N ILE A 3 1.35 1.19 14.81
CA ILE A 3 2.67 1.35 14.17
C ILE A 3 3.75 0.34 14.60
N SER A 4 3.65 -0.25 15.80
CA SER A 4 4.69 -1.19 16.30
C SER A 4 4.71 -2.46 15.42
N PRO A 5 5.89 -3.04 15.16
CA PRO A 5 6.01 -4.19 14.27
C PRO A 5 5.17 -5.41 14.68
N GLU A 6 4.98 -5.59 15.98
CA GLU A 6 4.28 -6.71 16.61
C GLU A 6 2.76 -6.47 16.70
N SER A 7 2.29 -5.31 16.23
CA SER A 7 0.88 -4.96 16.34
C SER A 7 0.01 -5.72 15.34
N PRO A 8 -1.09 -6.38 15.79
CA PRO A 8 -2.04 -7.03 14.90
C PRO A 8 -2.85 -6.05 14.05
N GLU A 9 -2.86 -4.76 14.40
CA GLU A 9 -3.59 -3.72 13.68
C GLU A 9 -2.73 -2.95 12.68
N ARG A 10 -1.43 -3.27 12.60
CA ARG A 10 -0.53 -2.62 11.67
C ARG A 10 -0.91 -2.95 10.22
N ARG A 11 -1.12 -1.92 9.42
CA ARG A 11 -1.33 -2.02 7.96
C ARG A 11 -0.19 -1.28 7.26
N LYS A 12 0.75 -2.01 6.65
CA LYS A 12 1.94 -1.45 5.98
C LYS A 12 1.90 -1.73 4.47
N LEU A 13 2.19 -0.71 3.68
CA LEU A 13 2.44 -0.79 2.23
C LEU A 13 3.77 -0.09 1.95
N SER A 14 4.61 -0.69 1.12
CA SER A 14 5.90 -0.13 0.71
C SER A 14 5.98 -0.10 -0.82
N VAL A 15 6.51 0.99 -1.36
CA VAL A 15 6.75 1.15 -2.80
C VAL A 15 8.25 1.28 -3.00
N HIS A 16 8.82 0.41 -3.83
CA HIS A 16 10.24 0.42 -4.14
C HIS A 16 10.37 0.92 -5.59
N VAL A 17 11.02 2.07 -5.76
CA VAL A 17 11.32 2.63 -7.08
C VAL A 17 12.79 2.38 -7.35
N ILE A 18 13.09 1.70 -8.45
CA ILE A 18 14.44 1.31 -8.82
C ILE A 18 14.89 2.23 -9.96
N SER A 19 16.07 2.86 -9.79
CA SER A 19 16.67 3.68 -10.85
C SER A 19 17.36 2.78 -11.87
N VAL A 20 16.93 2.84 -13.13
CA VAL A 20 17.52 2.13 -14.28
C VAL A 20 18.46 3.02 -15.10
N ALA A 21 18.83 4.18 -14.58
CA ALA A 21 19.87 5.01 -15.20
C ALA A 21 21.24 4.31 -15.12
N GLU A 22 22.18 4.72 -15.97
CA GLU A 22 23.58 4.25 -15.89
C GLU A 22 24.14 4.50 -14.48
N GLY A 23 24.69 3.45 -13.85
CA GLY A 23 25.14 3.48 -12.45
C GLY A 23 24.01 3.48 -11.39
N GLY A 24 22.75 3.30 -11.80
CA GLY A 24 21.59 3.21 -10.92
C GLY A 24 21.41 1.83 -10.28
N ALA A 25 20.64 1.78 -9.19
CA ALA A 25 20.35 0.56 -8.41
C ALA A 25 19.61 -0.57 -9.16
N GLY A 26 19.18 -0.33 -10.40
CA GLY A 26 18.56 -1.31 -11.29
C GLY A 26 19.46 -1.79 -12.43
N SER A 27 20.71 -1.32 -12.48
CA SER A 27 21.69 -1.66 -13.52
C SER A 27 22.61 -2.83 -13.12
N ASP A 28 22.30 -3.54 -12.03
CA ASP A 28 23.06 -4.72 -11.61
C ASP A 28 22.70 -5.96 -12.46
N ASP A 29 23.63 -6.36 -13.32
CA ASP A 29 23.76 -7.71 -13.90
C ASP A 29 24.41 -8.71 -12.88
N GLY A 30 24.29 -8.43 -11.58
CA GLY A 30 24.92 -9.18 -10.49
C GLY A 30 23.88 -9.82 -9.59
N ASP A 31 23.82 -11.15 -9.64
CA ASP A 31 23.11 -11.98 -8.66
C ASP A 31 23.37 -11.52 -7.21
N GLN A 32 22.27 -11.34 -6.48
CA GLN A 32 22.12 -11.69 -5.08
C GLN A 32 23.35 -11.53 -4.17
N GLN A 33 23.60 -10.31 -3.69
CA GLN A 33 24.23 -10.15 -2.38
C GLN A 33 23.19 -9.57 -1.42
N ALA A 34 22.30 -10.42 -0.93
CA ALA A 34 21.62 -10.12 0.32
C ALA A 34 22.71 -10.01 1.40
N ASP A 35 22.88 -8.82 1.97
CA ASP A 35 23.74 -8.64 3.14
C ASP A 35 23.34 -9.67 4.22
N PRO A 36 24.23 -10.59 4.62
CA PRO A 36 23.93 -11.64 5.60
C PRO A 36 23.70 -11.09 7.02
N HIS A 37 23.71 -9.76 7.20
CA HIS A 37 23.57 -9.09 8.49
C HIS A 37 22.28 -8.29 8.67
N THR A 38 21.32 -8.35 7.74
CA THR A 38 20.01 -7.69 7.93
C THR A 38 18.92 -8.64 8.42
N CYS A 39 19.07 -9.03 9.70
CA CYS A 39 18.00 -9.39 10.63
C CYS A 39 16.86 -10.30 10.11
N ASP A 40 17.09 -11.61 10.23
CA ASP A 40 16.18 -12.76 10.04
C ASP A 40 14.88 -12.79 10.89
N THR A 41 14.34 -11.64 11.32
CA THR A 41 13.15 -11.61 12.19
C THR A 41 12.00 -10.77 11.64
N LYS A 42 12.12 -10.24 10.42
CA LYS A 42 11.03 -9.49 9.79
C LYS A 42 10.19 -10.42 8.90
N PRO A 43 8.85 -10.40 9.02
CA PRO A 43 8.00 -11.18 8.13
C PRO A 43 8.24 -10.78 6.68
N GLN A 44 8.37 -11.78 5.81
CA GLN A 44 8.60 -11.56 4.38
C GLN A 44 7.41 -10.82 3.75
N PRO A 45 7.64 -9.73 2.99
CA PRO A 45 6.54 -8.97 2.39
C PRO A 45 5.90 -9.73 1.23
N VAL A 46 4.58 -9.60 1.09
CA VAL A 46 3.86 -10.06 -0.09
C VAL A 46 4.07 -9.05 -1.22
N LYS A 47 4.76 -9.46 -2.29
CA LYS A 47 4.97 -8.63 -3.49
C LYS A 47 3.66 -8.48 -4.26
N ILE A 48 3.42 -7.27 -4.75
CA ILE A 48 2.24 -6.94 -5.55
C ILE A 48 2.63 -7.07 -7.01
N THR A 49 1.97 -7.98 -7.74
CA THR A 49 2.22 -8.23 -9.16
C THR A 49 1.17 -7.57 -10.05
N ASP A 50 -0.10 -7.57 -9.62
CA ASP A 50 -1.23 -6.97 -10.34
C ASP A 50 -1.97 -5.97 -9.42
N LEU A 51 -2.12 -4.74 -9.90
CA LEU A 51 -2.78 -3.65 -9.17
C LEU A 51 -4.30 -3.82 -9.08
N VAL A 52 -4.94 -4.35 -10.12
CA VAL A 52 -6.39 -4.58 -10.18
C VAL A 52 -6.74 -5.71 -9.21
N GLU A 53 -6.02 -6.82 -9.27
CA GLU A 53 -6.20 -7.95 -8.34
C GLU A 53 -6.01 -7.49 -6.89
N PHE A 54 -4.93 -6.74 -6.63
CA PHE A 54 -4.62 -6.20 -5.31
C PHE A 54 -5.73 -5.31 -4.76
N LYS A 55 -6.34 -4.45 -5.61
CA LYS A 55 -7.42 -3.55 -5.21
C LYS A 55 -8.75 -4.30 -5.03
N ALA A 56 -9.08 -5.23 -5.93
CA ALA A 56 -10.35 -5.95 -5.92
C ALA A 56 -10.54 -6.85 -4.68
N ARG A 57 -9.45 -7.42 -4.15
CA ARG A 57 -9.50 -8.32 -2.98
C ARG A 57 -9.62 -7.59 -1.62
N ARG A 58 -9.55 -6.25 -1.59
CA ARG A 58 -9.54 -5.46 -0.35
C ARG A 58 -10.80 -4.64 -0.16
N ARG A 59 -11.24 -4.53 1.09
CA ARG A 59 -12.34 -3.64 1.48
C ARG A 59 -11.90 -2.18 1.35
N LEU A 60 -12.81 -1.35 0.86
CA LEU A 60 -12.65 0.11 0.88
C LEU A 60 -13.11 0.64 2.23
N TYR A 61 -12.43 1.67 2.72
CA TYR A 61 -12.88 2.38 3.91
C TYR A 61 -14.20 3.12 3.64
N PRO A 62 -15.06 3.28 4.65
CA PRO A 62 -16.26 4.08 4.50
C PRO A 62 -15.89 5.53 4.15
N GLN A 63 -16.79 6.18 3.42
CA GLN A 63 -16.66 7.62 3.20
C GLN A 63 -16.94 8.36 4.51
N PRO A 64 -16.13 9.37 4.88
CA PRO A 64 -16.38 10.15 6.08
C PRO A 64 -17.74 10.85 5.97
N ALA A 65 -18.52 10.80 7.05
CA ALA A 65 -19.80 11.48 7.10
C ALA A 65 -19.56 13.00 7.13
N PRO A 66 -20.30 13.78 6.31
CA PRO A 66 -20.31 15.23 6.45
C PRO A 66 -20.71 15.64 7.87
N PHE A 67 -20.04 16.65 8.43
CA PHE A 67 -20.38 17.19 9.75
C PHE A 67 -21.78 17.83 9.77
N ILE A 68 -22.19 18.45 8.66
CA ILE A 68 -23.52 19.00 8.45
C ILE A 68 -24.30 18.12 7.47
N ASN A 69 -25.61 18.02 7.64
CA ASN A 69 -26.47 17.31 6.70
C ASN A 69 -26.47 18.06 5.36
N ILE A 70 -25.75 17.54 4.36
CA ILE A 70 -25.77 18.06 3.00
C ILE A 70 -26.91 17.33 2.27
N PRO A 71 -28.07 17.98 2.04
CA PRO A 71 -29.15 17.35 1.32
C PRO A 71 -28.67 16.98 -0.08
N ARG A 72 -28.99 15.75 -0.51
CA ARG A 72 -28.72 15.33 -1.88
C ARG A 72 -29.44 16.27 -2.85
N LYS A 73 -28.68 16.89 -3.75
CA LYS A 73 -29.24 17.67 -4.86
C LYS A 73 -30.11 16.73 -5.70
N GLY A 74 -31.42 16.97 -5.75
CA GLY A 74 -32.38 16.18 -6.53
C GLY A 74 -33.50 15.48 -5.75
N ALA A 75 -33.56 15.58 -4.41
CA ALA A 75 -34.67 15.00 -3.63
C ALA A 75 -36.05 15.66 -3.89
N HIS A 76 -36.08 16.81 -4.57
CA HIS A 76 -37.30 17.51 -4.95
C HIS A 76 -37.25 17.92 -6.43
N CYS A 77 -37.27 16.95 -7.36
CA CYS A 77 -37.87 17.23 -8.66
C CYS A 77 -39.39 17.19 -8.44
N LYS A 78 -40.00 18.35 -8.18
CA LYS A 78 -41.46 18.49 -8.30
C LYS A 78 -41.77 18.44 -9.80
N LEU A 79 -42.61 17.48 -10.20
CA LEU A 79 -43.27 17.43 -11.50
C LEU A 79 -44.09 18.71 -11.74
#